data_AF-F0YAS8-F1
#
_entry.id   AF-F0YAS8-F1
#
_cell.length_a   1.000
_cell.length_b   1.000
_cell.length_c   1.000
_cell.angle_alpha   90.00
_cell.angle_beta   90.00
_cell.angle_gamma   90.00
#
_symmetry.space_group_name_H-M   'P 1'
#
loop_
_entity.id
_entity.type
_entity.pdbx_description
1 polymer ?
#
loop_
_entity_poly.entity_id
_entity_poly.type
_entity_poly.pdbx_seq_one_letter_code
_entity_poly.pdbx_strand_id
1 'polypeptide(L)'
;MVAQLCPSSCLILCTSTILELLPPQHLVDADMECPSSCVHACVEASRVHERSGGSFGQSLKDNFEMISIIASVILALLGHWINRQREMESERRRLRLERLDAQLRDYFGPIAANLLSSKLAFNTLMRTWSRHTHASPGETPAAKYFRVLRRAEKLEHASGEIEVEWVRDSWISFHTQIVGPIHKQTMHILQSKSHLYDGSYSTQMLQFIAHQIEYDLLMLRWAQGEYNMLINTVEFPQGFEATVAKEMARLREEQQDLIVGRDRDHEKDSAWQKASAAISKATAGSVDAERRASINAKHNIELVSAGDGQPPQERSKVSRLSSQLRASAHANPMLKDVAKGILGHTDALKHLHNRESSPSAALKSSVSEALEGLDLGESAFGEDVNGSPEAPKNGITRLFPAGSGESE
;
A
#
# COMPACT_ATOMS: atom_id res chain seq x y z
N MET A 1 21.05 29.57 55.86
CA MET A 1 20.84 29.64 57.33
C MET A 1 19.44 30.16 57.75
N VAL A 2 18.42 30.14 56.87
CA VAL A 2 17.02 30.53 57.18
C VAL A 2 16.05 29.32 57.14
N ALA A 3 16.53 28.13 56.81
CA ALA A 3 15.69 26.94 56.64
C ALA A 3 15.33 26.20 57.95
N GLN A 4 15.68 26.75 59.13
CA GLN A 4 15.64 25.99 60.39
C GLN A 4 14.56 26.45 61.40
N LEU A 5 13.67 27.37 61.02
CA LEU A 5 12.67 27.93 61.94
C LEU A 5 11.23 28.03 61.38
N CYS A 6 10.84 27.18 60.42
CA CYS A 6 9.44 27.12 59.97
C CYS A 6 8.87 25.70 60.09
N PRO A 7 7.73 25.50 60.79
CA PRO A 7 7.03 24.22 60.77
C PRO A 7 6.54 23.90 59.35
N SER A 8 6.62 22.62 58.98
CA SER A 8 6.35 22.06 57.65
C SER A 8 4.94 22.35 57.10
N SER A 9 4.02 22.81 57.93
CA SER A 9 2.66 23.26 57.57
C SER A 9 2.60 24.63 56.88
N CYS A 10 3.64 25.48 56.96
CA CYS A 10 3.67 26.77 56.24
C CYS A 10 4.21 26.69 54.80
N LEU A 11 4.97 25.65 54.47
CA LEU A 11 5.62 25.52 53.15
C LEU A 11 4.65 25.22 52.00
N ILE A 12 3.44 24.74 52.30
CA ILE A 12 2.44 24.35 51.29
C ILE A 12 1.73 25.59 50.71
N LEU A 13 1.65 26.70 51.44
CA LEU A 13 0.92 27.91 51.01
C LEU A 13 1.77 28.96 50.27
N CYS A 14 3.10 28.81 50.24
CA CYS A 14 4.02 29.81 49.66
C CYS A 14 4.60 29.44 48.27
N THR A 15 4.12 28.38 47.61
CA THR A 15 4.45 28.16 46.19
C THR A 15 3.44 28.91 45.32
N SER A 16 3.90 29.97 44.65
CA SER A 16 3.07 30.97 43.96
C SER A 16 2.31 30.47 42.71
N THR A 17 2.10 29.16 42.57
CA THR A 17 1.47 28.55 41.40
C THR A 17 0.12 27.89 41.73
N ILE A 18 -0.22 27.70 43.01
CA ILE A 18 -1.47 27.03 43.41
C ILE A 18 -2.63 28.03 43.65
N LEU A 19 -2.34 29.32 43.83
CA LEU A 19 -3.36 30.33 44.18
C LEU A 19 -4.17 30.88 42.99
N GLU A 20 -3.78 30.63 41.75
CA GLU A 20 -4.55 31.05 40.55
C GLU A 20 -5.60 30.03 40.08
N LEU A 21 -5.69 28.84 40.70
CA LEU A 21 -6.58 27.76 40.24
C LEU A 21 -7.70 27.36 41.21
N LEU A 22 -7.91 28.09 42.31
CA LEU A 22 -8.97 27.79 43.27
C LEU A 22 -10.04 28.90 43.30
N PRO A 23 -11.34 28.56 43.12
CA PRO A 23 -12.42 29.54 43.24
C PRO A 23 -12.58 30.05 44.69
N PRO A 24 -12.99 31.31 44.90
CA PRO A 24 -12.86 32.03 46.17
C PRO A 24 -13.82 31.61 47.30
N GLN A 25 -14.42 30.42 47.26
CA GLN A 25 -15.56 30.06 48.12
C GLN A 25 -15.27 29.07 49.26
N HIS A 26 -14.01 28.69 49.52
CA HIS A 26 -13.67 27.70 50.56
C HIS A 26 -12.52 28.08 51.51
N LEU A 27 -12.21 29.37 51.68
CA LEU A 27 -11.23 29.85 52.67
C LEU A 27 -11.95 30.66 53.77
N VAL A 28 -12.72 29.98 54.60
CA VAL A 28 -13.25 30.52 55.85
C VAL A 28 -12.96 29.47 56.94
N ASP A 29 -12.37 29.95 58.03
CA ASP A 29 -12.06 29.23 59.29
C ASP A 29 -10.75 28.43 59.37
N ALA A 30 -9.62 29.12 59.16
CA ALA A 30 -8.36 28.72 59.78
C ALA A 30 -7.73 29.95 60.47
N ASP A 31 -8.08 30.18 61.74
CA ASP A 31 -7.39 31.12 62.63
C ASP A 31 -5.99 30.57 62.94
N MET A 32 -5.06 30.81 62.03
CA MET A 32 -3.64 30.57 62.23
C MET A 32 -2.94 31.92 62.26
N GLU A 33 -2.70 32.43 63.47
CA GLU A 33 -1.91 33.65 63.71
C GLU A 33 -0.48 33.41 63.22
N CYS A 34 -0.22 33.77 61.96
CA CYS A 34 1.12 33.76 61.41
C CYS A 34 1.87 34.98 62.01
N PRO A 35 3.02 34.79 62.69
CA PRO A 35 3.76 35.90 63.26
C PRO A 35 4.15 36.89 62.16
N SER A 36 3.94 38.19 62.43
CA SER A 36 4.11 39.29 61.46
C SER A 36 5.51 39.34 60.81
N SER A 37 6.51 38.72 61.43
CA SER A 37 7.86 38.56 60.88
C SER A 37 7.93 37.64 59.65
N CYS A 38 7.07 36.62 59.55
CA CYS A 38 7.03 35.73 58.38
C CYS A 38 6.40 36.41 57.16
N VAL A 39 5.35 37.21 57.36
CA VAL A 39 4.72 37.98 56.27
C VAL A 39 5.70 38.99 55.71
N HIS A 40 6.48 39.67 56.57
CA HIS A 40 7.49 40.61 56.12
C HIS A 40 8.62 39.93 55.34
N ALA A 41 9.13 38.79 55.81
CA ALA A 41 10.17 38.04 55.10
C ALA A 41 9.71 37.50 53.72
N CYS A 42 8.46 37.04 53.59
CA CYS A 42 7.89 36.60 52.31
C CYS A 42 7.66 37.77 51.33
N VAL A 43 7.19 38.91 51.82
CA VAL A 43 7.01 40.13 51.01
C VAL A 43 8.36 40.68 50.55
N GLU A 44 9.39 40.62 51.39
CA GLU A 44 10.74 41.11 51.08
C GLU A 44 11.48 40.17 50.12
N ALA A 45 11.31 38.84 50.27
CA ALA A 45 11.81 37.86 49.31
C ALA A 45 11.13 37.98 47.93
N SER A 46 9.83 38.27 47.88
CA SER A 46 9.11 38.50 46.61
C SER A 46 9.59 39.77 45.90
N ARG A 47 9.87 40.86 46.64
CA ARG A 47 10.42 42.10 46.07
C ARG A 47 11.85 41.97 45.54
N VAL A 48 12.67 41.08 46.14
CA VAL A 48 14.03 40.79 45.65
C VAL A 48 13.98 39.97 44.36
N HIS A 49 13.00 39.08 44.20
CA HIS A 49 12.82 38.32 42.97
C HIS A 49 12.30 39.21 41.81
N GLU A 50 11.49 40.22 42.14
CA GLU A 50 10.92 41.18 41.17
C GLU A 50 11.98 42.17 40.63
N ARG A 51 13.00 42.52 41.43
CA ARG A 51 14.10 43.42 41.00
C ARG A 51 15.23 42.74 40.23
N SER A 52 15.37 41.42 40.33
CA SER A 52 16.41 40.65 39.63
C SER A 52 15.89 39.87 38.41
N GLY A 53 14.57 39.81 38.20
CA GLY A 53 13.93 38.98 37.18
C GLY A 53 13.75 39.58 35.78
N GLY A 54 14.21 40.82 35.53
CA GLY A 54 13.79 41.58 34.33
C GLY A 54 14.35 41.12 32.99
N SER A 55 15.58 40.58 32.92
CA SER A 55 16.24 40.31 31.63
C SER A 55 16.16 38.84 31.19
N PHE A 56 16.25 37.89 32.12
CA PHE A 56 16.27 36.46 31.78
C PHE A 56 14.89 35.92 31.36
N GLY A 57 13.81 36.40 32.01
CA GLY A 57 12.45 35.97 31.70
C GLY A 57 11.92 36.47 30.35
N GLN A 58 12.35 37.65 29.90
CA GLN A 58 11.99 38.19 28.59
C GLN A 58 12.69 37.44 27.45
N SER A 59 13.99 37.15 27.58
CA SER A 59 14.71 36.36 26.57
C SER A 59 14.15 34.95 26.38
N LEU A 60 13.64 34.31 27.43
CA LEU A 60 12.98 33.01 27.30
C LEU A 60 11.65 33.10 26.54
N LYS A 61 10.82 34.13 26.80
CA LYS A 61 9.53 34.31 26.10
C LYS A 61 9.72 34.50 24.59
N ASP A 62 10.68 35.32 24.18
CA ASP A 62 10.95 35.59 22.77
C ASP A 62 11.40 34.32 22.01
N ASN A 63 12.17 33.45 22.68
CA ASN A 63 12.59 32.17 22.11
C ASN A 63 11.41 31.19 21.96
N PHE A 64 10.48 31.15 22.92
CA PHE A 64 9.29 30.29 22.82
C PHE A 64 8.37 30.72 21.68
N GLU A 65 8.18 32.03 21.46
CA GLU A 65 7.37 32.54 20.34
C GLU A 65 8.00 32.15 19.00
N MET A 66 9.31 32.33 18.82
CA MET A 66 9.99 31.95 17.58
C MET A 66 9.93 30.43 17.33
N ILE A 67 10.16 29.62 18.36
CA ILE A 67 10.07 28.15 18.24
C ILE A 67 8.66 27.72 17.84
N SER A 68 7.62 28.36 18.39
CA SER A 68 6.23 28.02 18.06
C SER A 68 5.89 28.30 16.59
N ILE A 69 6.37 29.43 16.06
CA ILE A 69 6.17 29.80 14.65
C ILE A 69 6.88 28.80 13.75
N ILE A 70 8.15 28.49 14.02
CA ILE A 70 8.92 27.53 13.23
C ILE A 70 8.26 26.14 13.28
N ALA A 71 7.83 25.69 14.45
CA ALA A 71 7.13 24.42 14.61
C ALA A 71 5.84 24.36 13.79
N SER A 72 5.04 25.43 13.77
CA SER A 72 3.81 25.49 12.98
C SER A 72 4.05 25.38 11.47
N VAL A 73 5.10 26.04 10.96
CA VAL A 73 5.49 25.97 9.54
C VAL A 73 5.95 24.56 9.18
N ILE A 74 6.77 23.93 10.02
CA ILE A 74 7.22 22.55 9.81
C ILE A 74 6.03 21.59 9.80
N LEU A 75 5.09 21.75 10.72
CA LEU A 75 3.88 20.92 10.79
C LEU A 75 3.02 21.08 9.53
N ALA A 76 2.87 22.30 9.03
CA ALA A 76 2.12 22.59 7.81
C ALA A 76 2.77 21.95 6.58
N LEU A 77 4.10 22.05 6.44
CA LEU A 77 4.84 21.42 5.34
C LEU A 77 4.75 19.89 5.40
N LEU A 78 4.86 19.30 6.60
CA LEU A 78 4.72 17.86 6.78
C LEU A 78 3.29 17.39 6.44
N GLY A 79 2.27 18.15 6.86
CA GLY A 79 0.89 17.89 6.52
C GLY A 79 0.64 17.93 5.01
N HIS A 80 1.18 18.96 4.32
CA HIS A 80 1.10 19.07 2.86
C HIS A 80 1.80 17.89 2.16
N TRP A 81 2.98 17.49 2.63
CA TRP A 81 3.72 16.36 2.07
C TRP A 81 2.95 15.03 2.24
N ILE A 82 2.41 14.76 3.43
CA ILE A 82 1.58 13.56 3.68
C ILE A 82 0.33 13.56 2.78
N ASN A 83 -0.32 14.72 2.64
CA ASN A 83 -1.50 14.83 1.78
C ASN A 83 -1.16 14.53 0.32
N ARG A 84 -0.03 15.05 -0.18
CA ARG A 84 0.45 14.79 -1.54
C ARG A 84 0.74 13.30 -1.76
N GLN A 85 1.32 12.60 -0.78
CA GLN A 85 1.54 11.15 -0.91
C GLN A 85 0.20 10.39 -1.03
N ARG A 86 -0.78 10.73 -0.20
CA ARG A 86 -2.13 10.13 -0.26
C ARG A 86 -2.83 10.39 -1.59
N GLU A 87 -2.69 11.60 -2.13
CA GLU A 87 -3.25 11.96 -3.42
C GLU A 87 -2.65 11.10 -4.54
N MET A 88 -1.31 10.95 -4.57
CA MET A 88 -0.62 10.09 -5.54
C MET A 88 -1.04 8.62 -5.44
N GLU A 89 -1.25 8.09 -4.23
CA GLU A 89 -1.73 6.72 -4.02
C GLU A 89 -3.17 6.56 -4.51
N SER A 90 -4.04 7.53 -4.20
CA SER A 90 -5.43 7.53 -4.66
C SER A 90 -5.53 7.59 -6.19
N GLU A 91 -4.67 8.36 -6.84
CA GLU A 91 -4.60 8.45 -8.29
C GLU A 91 -4.12 7.14 -8.92
N ARG A 92 -3.07 6.51 -8.37
CA ARG A 92 -2.59 5.19 -8.84
C ARG A 92 -3.68 4.13 -8.71
N ARG A 93 -4.37 4.07 -7.57
CA ARG A 93 -5.48 3.14 -7.34
C ARG A 93 -6.62 3.41 -8.32
N ARG A 94 -6.97 4.67 -8.56
CA ARG A 94 -8.00 5.06 -9.54
C ARG A 94 -7.63 4.61 -10.95
N LEU A 95 -6.40 4.87 -11.40
CA LEU A 95 -5.91 4.47 -12.72
C LEU A 95 -5.88 2.94 -12.87
N ARG A 96 -5.50 2.20 -11.82
CA ARG A 96 -5.53 0.73 -11.84
C ARG A 96 -6.97 0.21 -11.93
N LEU A 97 -7.89 0.77 -11.15
CA LEU A 97 -9.31 0.42 -11.20
C LEU A 97 -9.92 0.71 -12.57
N GLU A 98 -9.61 1.86 -13.17
CA GLU A 98 -10.07 2.22 -14.52
C GLU A 98 -9.55 1.23 -15.57
N ARG A 99 -8.29 0.81 -15.46
CA ARG A 99 -7.72 -0.22 -16.34
C ARG A 99 -8.40 -1.58 -16.16
N LEU A 100 -8.63 -2.01 -14.92
CA LEU A 100 -9.33 -3.28 -14.64
C LEU A 100 -10.78 -3.25 -15.15
N ASP A 101 -11.47 -2.11 -14.99
CA ASP A 101 -12.81 -1.92 -15.55
C ASP A 101 -12.79 -2.03 -17.08
N ALA A 102 -11.83 -1.38 -17.75
CA ALA A 102 -11.64 -1.53 -19.19
C ALA A 102 -11.34 -2.99 -19.58
N GLN A 103 -10.50 -3.71 -18.85
CA GLN A 103 -10.23 -5.13 -19.10
C GLN A 103 -11.51 -5.98 -19.01
N LEU A 104 -12.33 -5.77 -17.98
CA LEU A 104 -13.57 -6.52 -17.78
C LEU A 104 -14.65 -6.12 -18.80
N ARG A 105 -14.85 -4.83 -19.03
CA ARG A 105 -15.92 -4.28 -19.87
C ARG A 105 -15.61 -4.40 -21.35
N ASP A 106 -14.39 -4.06 -21.74
CA ASP A 106 -14.03 -3.87 -23.14
C ASP A 106 -13.35 -5.10 -23.75
N TYR A 107 -12.64 -5.92 -22.95
CA TYR A 107 -11.93 -7.11 -23.43
C TYR A 107 -12.65 -8.41 -23.06
N PHE A 108 -12.64 -8.81 -21.79
CA PHE A 108 -13.09 -10.14 -21.39
C PHE A 108 -14.61 -10.31 -21.36
N GLY A 109 -15.37 -9.27 -21.01
CA GLY A 109 -16.83 -9.32 -20.98
C GLY A 109 -17.45 -9.68 -22.34
N PRO A 110 -17.13 -8.95 -23.41
CA PRO A 110 -17.62 -9.25 -24.76
C PRO A 110 -17.16 -10.63 -25.25
N ILE A 111 -15.91 -11.03 -24.98
CA ILE A 111 -15.42 -12.38 -25.31
C ILE A 111 -16.26 -13.45 -24.61
N ALA A 112 -16.47 -13.31 -23.30
CA ALA A 112 -17.27 -14.27 -22.53
C ALA A 112 -18.73 -14.33 -23.01
N ALA A 113 -19.34 -13.18 -23.31
CA ALA A 113 -20.70 -13.11 -23.84
C ALA A 113 -20.81 -13.81 -25.20
N ASN A 114 -19.84 -13.60 -26.09
CA ASN A 114 -19.78 -14.25 -27.40
C ASN A 114 -19.63 -15.76 -27.28
N LEU A 115 -18.71 -16.24 -26.44
CA LEU A 115 -18.49 -17.67 -26.22
C LEU A 115 -19.72 -18.36 -25.61
N LEU A 116 -20.37 -17.72 -24.63
CA LEU A 116 -21.60 -18.25 -24.04
C LEU A 116 -22.74 -18.28 -25.07
N SER A 117 -22.86 -17.23 -25.89
CA SER A 117 -23.90 -17.14 -26.91
C SER A 117 -23.73 -18.19 -28.00
N SER A 118 -22.50 -18.43 -28.49
CA SER A 118 -22.24 -19.48 -29.47
C SER A 118 -22.55 -20.88 -28.92
N LYS A 119 -22.18 -21.15 -27.66
CA LYS A 119 -22.52 -22.40 -26.97
C LYS A 119 -24.03 -22.60 -26.82
N LEU A 120 -24.76 -21.57 -26.41
CA LEU A 120 -26.23 -21.64 -26.28
C LEU A 120 -26.91 -21.84 -27.64
N ALA A 121 -26.43 -21.17 -28.68
CA ALA A 121 -26.93 -21.33 -30.03
C ALA A 121 -26.68 -22.76 -30.56
N PHE A 122 -25.48 -23.31 -30.34
CA PHE A 122 -25.15 -24.68 -30.70
C PHE A 122 -26.05 -25.70 -29.96
N ASN A 123 -26.22 -25.53 -28.65
CA ASN A 123 -27.12 -26.38 -27.88
C ASN A 123 -28.57 -26.31 -28.39
N THR A 124 -29.00 -25.13 -28.85
CA THR A 124 -30.34 -24.95 -29.43
C THR A 124 -30.46 -25.68 -30.77
N LEU A 125 -29.46 -25.58 -31.65
CA LEU A 125 -29.40 -26.36 -32.89
C LEU A 125 -29.49 -27.87 -32.60
N MET A 126 -28.71 -28.37 -31.64
CA MET A 126 -28.73 -29.79 -31.26
C MET A 126 -30.08 -30.24 -30.69
N ARG A 127 -30.75 -29.41 -29.89
CA ARG A 127 -32.10 -29.70 -29.39
C ARG A 127 -33.11 -29.74 -30.53
N THR A 128 -33.09 -28.77 -31.44
CA THR A 128 -33.98 -28.76 -32.61
C THR A 128 -33.77 -30.03 -33.45
N TRP A 129 -32.53 -30.39 -33.72
CA TRP A 129 -32.20 -31.63 -34.44
C TRP A 129 -32.71 -32.89 -33.74
N SER A 130 -32.54 -32.98 -32.41
CA SER A 130 -33.00 -34.13 -31.64
C SER A 130 -34.53 -34.34 -31.68
N ARG A 131 -35.31 -33.29 -31.97
CA ARG A 131 -36.76 -33.42 -32.15
C ARG A 131 -37.13 -34.03 -33.50
N HIS A 132 -36.32 -33.79 -34.52
CA HIS A 132 -36.52 -34.30 -35.87
C HIS A 132 -35.92 -35.69 -36.08
N THR A 133 -35.05 -36.14 -35.19
CA THR A 133 -34.37 -37.42 -35.34
C THR A 133 -34.45 -38.27 -34.08
N HIS A 134 -34.90 -39.52 -34.23
CA HIS A 134 -34.76 -40.51 -33.18
C HIS A 134 -33.28 -40.92 -33.08
N ALA A 135 -32.63 -40.57 -31.98
CA ALA A 135 -31.29 -41.05 -31.67
C ALA A 135 -31.36 -42.54 -31.34
N SER A 136 -30.39 -43.32 -31.82
CA SER A 136 -30.27 -44.73 -31.45
C SER A 136 -29.99 -44.85 -29.94
N PRO A 137 -30.44 -45.92 -29.27
CA PRO A 137 -30.11 -46.15 -27.86
C PRO A 137 -28.60 -46.06 -27.62
N GLY A 138 -28.19 -45.18 -26.70
CA GLY A 138 -26.77 -44.97 -26.35
C GLY A 138 -26.01 -43.96 -27.22
N GLU A 139 -26.61 -43.39 -28.26
CA GLU A 139 -26.00 -42.35 -29.09
C GLU A 139 -26.46 -40.95 -28.66
N THR A 140 -25.52 -40.02 -28.47
CA THR A 140 -25.88 -38.62 -28.19
C THR A 140 -26.37 -37.94 -29.48
N PRO A 141 -27.32 -36.98 -29.40
CA PRO A 141 -27.78 -36.24 -30.57
C PRO A 141 -26.65 -35.58 -31.37
N ALA A 142 -25.63 -35.07 -30.68
CA ALA A 142 -24.45 -34.50 -31.32
C ALA A 142 -23.62 -35.56 -32.07
N ALA A 143 -23.40 -36.74 -31.49
CA ALA A 143 -22.67 -37.82 -32.16
C ALA A 143 -23.38 -38.26 -33.45
N LYS A 144 -24.72 -38.42 -33.40
CA LYS A 144 -25.52 -38.69 -34.59
C LYS A 144 -25.41 -37.58 -35.63
N TYR A 145 -25.56 -36.31 -35.20
CA TYR A 145 -25.47 -35.15 -36.08
C TYR A 145 -24.13 -35.11 -36.82
N PHE A 146 -23.00 -35.21 -36.11
CA PHE A 146 -21.68 -35.17 -36.72
C PHE A 146 -21.36 -36.41 -37.58
N ARG A 147 -22.00 -37.55 -37.33
CA ARG A 147 -21.92 -38.71 -38.24
C ARG A 147 -22.62 -38.41 -39.57
N VAL A 148 -23.83 -37.86 -39.53
CA VAL A 148 -24.58 -37.48 -40.74
C VAL A 148 -23.85 -36.35 -41.48
N LEU A 149 -23.32 -35.37 -40.76
CA LEU A 149 -22.53 -34.26 -41.34
C LEU A 149 -21.27 -34.77 -42.06
N ARG A 150 -20.51 -35.69 -41.46
CA ARG A 150 -19.36 -36.33 -42.12
C ARG A 150 -19.74 -37.20 -43.32
N ARG A 151 -20.97 -37.71 -43.34
CA ARG A 151 -21.51 -38.38 -44.52
C ARG A 151 -21.83 -37.37 -45.62
N ALA A 152 -22.38 -36.21 -45.25
CA ALA A 152 -22.65 -35.10 -46.18
C ALA A 152 -21.37 -34.59 -46.85
N GLU A 153 -20.25 -34.47 -46.13
CA GLU A 153 -18.95 -34.07 -46.71
C GLU A 153 -18.46 -35.01 -47.82
N LYS A 154 -18.71 -36.32 -47.68
CA LYS A 154 -18.29 -37.33 -48.66
C LYS A 154 -19.20 -37.40 -49.87
N LEU A 155 -20.43 -36.92 -49.74
CA LEU A 155 -21.41 -36.92 -50.82
C LEU A 155 -21.23 -35.61 -51.58
N GLU A 156 -20.39 -35.66 -52.61
CA GLU A 156 -20.01 -34.51 -53.44
C GLU A 156 -21.26 -33.83 -54.07
N HIS A 157 -22.36 -34.59 -54.25
CA HIS A 157 -23.64 -34.11 -54.79
C HIS A 157 -24.84 -34.56 -53.94
N ALA A 158 -25.98 -33.88 -54.13
CA ALA A 158 -27.29 -34.19 -53.54
C ALA A 158 -27.57 -35.69 -53.62
N SER A 159 -27.45 -36.38 -52.48
CA SER A 159 -27.67 -37.83 -52.39
C SER A 159 -29.14 -38.21 -52.52
N GLY A 160 -30.03 -37.21 -52.62
CA GLY A 160 -31.48 -37.39 -52.49
C GLY A 160 -31.90 -37.76 -51.06
N GLU A 161 -30.96 -37.90 -50.12
CA GLU A 161 -31.27 -38.16 -48.72
C GLU A 161 -31.61 -36.84 -48.03
N ILE A 162 -32.90 -36.62 -47.81
CA ILE A 162 -33.46 -35.41 -47.16
C ILE A 162 -32.74 -35.12 -45.82
N GLU A 163 -32.37 -36.15 -45.06
CA GLU A 163 -31.65 -36.00 -43.78
C GLU A 163 -30.25 -35.38 -43.98
N VAL A 164 -29.52 -35.80 -45.01
CA VAL A 164 -28.17 -35.32 -45.33
C VAL A 164 -28.21 -33.86 -45.80
N GLU A 165 -29.14 -33.54 -46.70
CA GLU A 165 -29.33 -32.19 -47.22
C GLU A 165 -29.71 -31.22 -46.10
N TRP A 166 -30.67 -31.62 -45.25
CA TRP A 166 -31.10 -30.79 -44.12
C TRP A 166 -29.95 -30.53 -43.13
N VAL A 167 -29.15 -31.56 -42.78
CA VAL A 167 -28.02 -31.40 -41.85
C VAL A 167 -26.96 -30.48 -42.42
N ARG A 168 -26.61 -30.66 -43.70
CA ARG A 168 -25.66 -29.79 -44.40
C ARG A 168 -26.15 -28.34 -44.40
N ASP A 169 -27.38 -28.11 -44.86
CA ASP A 169 -27.91 -26.75 -45.05
C ASP A 169 -28.12 -26.06 -43.69
N SER A 170 -28.58 -26.79 -42.67
CA SER A 170 -28.70 -26.29 -41.30
C SER A 170 -27.34 -25.97 -40.70
N TRP A 171 -26.31 -26.79 -40.95
CA TRP A 171 -24.94 -26.54 -40.50
C TRP A 171 -24.37 -25.29 -41.14
N ILE A 172 -24.43 -25.18 -42.47
CA ILE A 172 -23.96 -24.01 -43.22
C ILE A 172 -24.70 -22.76 -42.76
N SER A 173 -26.02 -22.82 -42.62
CA SER A 173 -26.84 -21.71 -42.14
C SER A 173 -26.45 -21.27 -40.74
N PHE A 174 -26.35 -22.21 -39.79
CA PHE A 174 -25.92 -21.94 -38.41
C PHE A 174 -24.55 -21.27 -38.37
N HIS A 175 -23.61 -21.77 -39.18
CA HIS A 175 -22.26 -21.25 -39.21
C HIS A 175 -22.13 -19.89 -39.90
N THR A 176 -22.81 -19.68 -41.02
CA THR A 176 -22.78 -18.41 -41.75
C THR A 176 -23.54 -17.30 -41.03
N GLN A 177 -24.68 -17.60 -40.42
CA GLN A 177 -25.56 -16.59 -39.84
C GLN A 177 -25.29 -16.32 -38.35
N ILE A 178 -24.79 -17.30 -37.60
CA ILE A 178 -24.66 -17.20 -36.14
C ILE A 178 -23.20 -17.28 -35.69
N VAL A 179 -22.56 -18.44 -35.91
CA VAL A 179 -21.22 -18.69 -35.33
C VAL A 179 -20.14 -17.79 -35.95
N GLY A 180 -20.15 -17.64 -37.28
CA GLY A 180 -19.17 -16.85 -38.00
C GLY A 180 -19.09 -15.40 -37.53
N PRO A 181 -20.20 -14.65 -37.51
CA PRO A 181 -20.23 -13.28 -36.99
C PRO A 181 -19.74 -13.17 -35.54
N ILE A 182 -20.18 -14.07 -34.66
CA ILE A 182 -19.78 -14.09 -33.25
C ILE A 182 -18.27 -14.33 -33.12
N HIS A 183 -17.73 -15.32 -33.83
CA HIS A 183 -16.30 -15.62 -33.76
C HIS A 183 -15.43 -14.53 -34.37
N LYS A 184 -15.86 -13.91 -35.49
CA LYS A 184 -15.19 -12.72 -36.06
C LYS A 184 -15.12 -11.58 -35.06
N GLN A 185 -16.20 -11.31 -34.35
CA GLN A 185 -16.22 -10.28 -33.31
C GLN A 185 -15.24 -10.63 -32.17
N THR A 186 -15.22 -11.88 -31.71
CA THR A 186 -14.26 -12.34 -30.69
C THR A 186 -12.81 -12.20 -31.17
N MET A 187 -12.49 -12.61 -32.40
CA MET A 187 -11.15 -12.44 -32.97
C MET A 187 -10.78 -10.96 -33.09
N HIS A 188 -11.72 -10.12 -33.51
CA HIS A 188 -11.52 -8.68 -33.59
C HIS A 188 -11.21 -8.07 -32.21
N ILE A 189 -11.90 -8.48 -31.15
CA ILE A 189 -11.62 -8.01 -29.78
C ILE A 189 -10.21 -8.47 -29.35
N LEU A 190 -9.88 -9.75 -29.57
CA LEU A 190 -8.56 -10.29 -29.24
C LEU A 190 -7.44 -9.50 -29.93
N GLN A 191 -7.61 -9.08 -31.19
CA GLN A 191 -6.59 -8.35 -31.94
C GLN A 191 -6.56 -6.85 -31.62
N SER A 192 -7.71 -6.18 -31.69
CA SER A 192 -7.83 -4.71 -31.59
C SER A 192 -7.66 -4.19 -30.16
N LYS A 193 -8.04 -5.00 -29.16
CA LYS A 193 -7.96 -4.63 -27.74
C LYS A 193 -6.87 -5.42 -27.01
N SER A 194 -5.88 -5.92 -27.74
CA SER A 194 -4.71 -6.66 -27.21
C SER A 194 -3.95 -5.88 -26.14
N HIS A 195 -3.90 -4.55 -26.23
CA HIS A 195 -3.27 -3.65 -25.24
C HIS A 195 -3.93 -3.70 -23.85
N LEU A 196 -5.16 -4.20 -23.74
CA LEU A 196 -5.83 -4.42 -22.46
C LEU A 196 -5.41 -5.75 -21.83
N TYR A 197 -4.79 -6.67 -22.54
CA TYR A 197 -4.37 -7.94 -21.97
C TYR A 197 -2.94 -7.85 -21.43
N ASP A 198 -2.78 -8.00 -20.11
CA ASP A 198 -1.46 -7.87 -19.45
C ASP A 198 -0.58 -9.13 -19.57
N GLY A 199 -1.10 -10.23 -20.13
CA GLY A 199 -0.40 -11.52 -20.26
C GLY A 199 0.05 -11.87 -21.68
N SER A 200 0.83 -12.94 -21.81
CA SER A 200 1.06 -13.58 -23.11
C SER A 200 -0.19 -14.35 -23.54
N TYR A 201 -0.54 -14.31 -24.83
CA TYR A 201 -1.69 -15.05 -25.36
C TYR A 201 -1.62 -16.52 -24.95
N SER A 202 -2.71 -17.02 -24.36
CA SER A 202 -2.79 -18.43 -24.02
C SER A 202 -2.84 -19.27 -25.31
N THR A 203 -2.41 -20.53 -25.22
CA THR A 203 -2.51 -21.49 -26.33
C THR A 203 -3.94 -21.59 -26.86
N GLN A 204 -4.94 -21.51 -25.98
CA GLN A 204 -6.35 -21.53 -26.36
C GLN A 204 -6.75 -20.30 -27.18
N MET A 205 -6.25 -19.10 -26.85
CA MET A 205 -6.51 -17.89 -27.64
C MET A 205 -5.86 -17.98 -29.03
N LEU A 206 -4.62 -18.46 -29.11
CA LEU A 206 -3.94 -18.65 -30.40
C LEU A 206 -4.64 -19.71 -31.26
N GLN A 207 -5.07 -20.82 -30.66
CA GLN A 207 -5.85 -21.84 -31.34
C GLN A 207 -7.22 -21.32 -31.78
N PHE A 208 -7.88 -20.44 -31.01
CA PHE A 208 -9.11 -19.77 -31.43
C PHE A 208 -8.88 -18.91 -32.68
N ILE A 209 -7.79 -18.14 -32.73
CA ILE A 209 -7.44 -17.31 -33.88
C ILE A 209 -7.20 -18.21 -35.10
N ALA A 210 -6.44 -19.30 -34.95
CA ALA A 210 -6.22 -20.27 -36.03
C ALA A 210 -7.53 -20.91 -36.52
N HIS A 211 -8.41 -21.31 -35.59
CA HIS A 211 -9.73 -21.84 -35.88
C HIS A 211 -10.56 -20.84 -36.70
N GLN A 212 -10.57 -19.56 -36.31
CA GLN A 212 -11.32 -18.53 -37.02
C GLN A 212 -10.76 -18.22 -38.42
N ILE A 213 -9.44 -18.24 -38.60
CA ILE A 213 -8.84 -18.05 -39.93
C ILE A 213 -9.25 -19.18 -40.88
N GLU A 214 -9.19 -20.43 -40.42
CA GLU A 214 -9.65 -21.56 -41.23
C GLU A 214 -11.16 -21.48 -41.49
N TYR A 215 -11.92 -21.03 -40.50
CA TYR A 215 -13.34 -20.82 -40.63
C TYR A 215 -13.69 -19.80 -41.72
N ASP A 216 -12.94 -18.71 -41.83
CA ASP A 216 -13.12 -17.72 -42.91
C ASP A 216 -12.85 -18.34 -44.29
N LEU A 217 -11.83 -19.20 -44.41
CA LEU A 217 -11.57 -19.96 -45.64
C LEU A 217 -12.73 -20.92 -45.97
N LEU A 218 -13.28 -21.58 -44.95
CA LEU A 218 -14.43 -22.46 -45.10
C LEU A 218 -15.67 -21.73 -45.61
N MET A 219 -15.97 -20.54 -45.07
CA MET A 219 -17.09 -19.72 -45.54
C MET A 219 -16.92 -19.30 -47.01
N LEU A 220 -15.68 -18.99 -47.43
CA LEU A 220 -15.39 -18.64 -48.83
C LEU A 220 -15.66 -19.81 -49.77
N ARG A 221 -15.27 -21.03 -49.38
CA ARG A 221 -15.55 -22.25 -50.15
C ARG A 221 -17.05 -22.50 -50.28
N TRP A 222 -17.79 -22.38 -49.18
CA TRP A 222 -19.24 -22.55 -49.21
C TRP A 222 -19.95 -21.52 -50.09
N ALA A 223 -19.45 -20.28 -50.13
CA ALA A 223 -19.96 -19.25 -51.04
C ALA A 223 -19.71 -19.58 -52.53
N GLN A 224 -18.72 -20.43 -52.82
CA GLN A 224 -18.42 -20.96 -54.16
C GLN A 224 -19.18 -22.26 -54.48
N GLY A 225 -20.01 -22.76 -53.55
CA GLY A 225 -20.70 -24.05 -53.69
C GLY A 225 -19.83 -25.27 -53.40
N GLU A 226 -18.62 -25.09 -52.86
CA GLU A 226 -17.72 -26.18 -52.48
C GLU A 226 -18.07 -26.69 -51.08
N TYR A 227 -18.80 -27.81 -51.00
CA TYR A 227 -19.25 -28.42 -49.73
C TYR A 227 -18.51 -29.71 -49.36
N ASN A 228 -17.37 -29.98 -49.99
CA ASN A 228 -16.51 -31.14 -49.70
C ASN A 228 -15.80 -31.06 -48.33
N MET A 229 -15.94 -29.93 -47.65
CA MET A 229 -15.47 -29.69 -46.30
C MET A 229 -16.58 -28.92 -45.57
N LEU A 230 -17.11 -29.50 -44.50
CA LEU A 230 -18.14 -28.90 -43.64
C LEU A 230 -17.59 -28.66 -42.24
N ILE A 231 -16.58 -29.40 -41.81
CA ILE A 231 -15.97 -29.30 -40.49
C ILE A 231 -14.56 -28.73 -40.63
N ASN A 232 -14.23 -27.76 -39.76
CA ASN A 232 -12.87 -27.23 -39.66
C ASN A 232 -11.87 -28.32 -39.25
N THR A 233 -10.66 -28.27 -39.80
CA THR A 233 -9.54 -29.14 -39.41
C THR A 233 -8.96 -28.73 -38.07
N VAL A 234 -8.84 -27.42 -37.84
CA VAL A 234 -8.48 -26.81 -36.56
C VAL A 234 -9.71 -26.83 -35.68
N GLU A 235 -9.69 -27.69 -34.68
CA GLU A 235 -10.77 -27.77 -33.71
C GLU A 235 -10.89 -26.48 -32.90
N PHE A 236 -12.12 -26.15 -32.51
CA PHE A 236 -12.37 -25.10 -31.55
C PHE A 236 -11.63 -25.42 -30.23
N PRO A 237 -10.90 -24.45 -29.64
CA PRO A 237 -10.05 -24.71 -28.48
C PRO A 237 -10.85 -25.16 -27.26
N GLN A 238 -10.59 -26.39 -26.83
CA GLN A 238 -11.17 -26.93 -25.61
C GLN A 238 -10.70 -26.13 -24.39
N GLY A 239 -11.64 -25.75 -23.53
CA GLY A 239 -11.36 -24.98 -22.31
C GLY A 239 -11.19 -23.48 -22.50
N PHE A 240 -11.35 -22.93 -23.71
CA PHE A 240 -11.22 -21.47 -23.92
C PHE A 240 -12.19 -20.66 -23.05
N GLU A 241 -13.44 -21.11 -22.90
CA GLU A 241 -14.41 -20.54 -21.96
C GLU A 241 -13.89 -20.52 -20.52
N ALA A 242 -13.27 -21.61 -20.06
CA ALA A 242 -12.74 -21.72 -18.71
C ALA A 242 -11.55 -20.79 -18.50
N THR A 243 -10.67 -20.64 -19.50
CA THR A 243 -9.56 -19.66 -19.47
C THR A 243 -10.10 -18.23 -19.33
N VAL A 244 -11.09 -17.85 -20.13
CA VAL A 244 -11.71 -16.52 -20.07
C VAL A 244 -12.39 -16.28 -18.73
N ALA A 245 -13.16 -17.26 -18.25
CA ALA A 245 -13.84 -17.17 -16.95
C ALA A 245 -12.85 -17.05 -15.78
N LYS A 246 -11.73 -17.78 -15.83
CA LYS A 246 -10.66 -17.70 -14.83
C LYS A 246 -10.04 -16.30 -14.79
N GLU A 247 -9.71 -15.72 -15.95
CA GLU A 247 -9.15 -14.36 -16.00
C GLU A 247 -10.15 -13.32 -15.51
N MET A 248 -11.43 -13.43 -15.88
CA MET A 248 -12.47 -12.55 -15.36
C MET A 248 -12.60 -12.63 -13.83
N ALA A 249 -12.54 -13.83 -13.27
CA ALA A 249 -12.59 -14.03 -11.82
C ALA A 249 -11.39 -13.37 -11.13
N ARG A 250 -10.18 -13.59 -11.66
CA ARG A 250 -8.95 -12.96 -11.17
C ARG A 250 -9.03 -11.43 -11.19
N LEU A 251 -9.52 -10.84 -12.29
CA LEU A 251 -9.65 -9.40 -12.43
C LEU A 251 -10.71 -8.80 -11.50
N ARG A 252 -11.81 -9.50 -11.25
CA ARG A 252 -12.84 -9.07 -10.29
C ARG A 252 -12.34 -9.13 -8.85
N GLU A 253 -11.57 -10.15 -8.51
CA GLU A 253 -10.90 -10.25 -7.21
C GLU A 253 -9.94 -9.07 -7.00
N GLU A 254 -9.09 -8.78 -7.99
CA GLU A 254 -8.19 -7.63 -7.96
C GLU A 254 -8.94 -6.30 -7.85
N GLN A 255 -10.05 -6.15 -8.60
CA GLN A 255 -10.91 -4.96 -8.52
C GLN A 255 -11.52 -4.82 -7.11
N GLN A 256 -12.00 -5.92 -6.53
CA GLN A 256 -12.58 -5.92 -5.19
C GLN A 256 -11.55 -5.56 -4.12
N ASP A 257 -10.32 -6.08 -4.22
CA ASP A 257 -9.25 -5.77 -3.29
C ASP A 257 -8.87 -4.28 -3.32
N LEU A 258 -8.82 -3.68 -4.51
CA LEU A 258 -8.57 -2.25 -4.69
C LEU A 258 -9.72 -1.39 -4.13
N ILE A 259 -10.98 -1.79 -4.31
CA ILE A 259 -12.14 -1.06 -3.78
C ILE A 259 -12.17 -1.09 -2.25
N VAL A 260 -11.95 -2.27 -1.66
CA VAL A 260 -11.93 -2.42 -0.19
C VAL A 260 -10.72 -1.72 0.43
N GLY A 261 -9.71 -1.41 -0.38
CA GLY A 261 -8.43 -0.91 0.12
C GLY A 261 -7.63 -2.00 0.83
N ARG A 262 -7.90 -3.28 0.54
CA ARG A 262 -7.11 -4.43 0.99
C ARG A 262 -5.84 -4.62 0.14
N ASP A 263 -5.40 -3.54 -0.48
CA ASP A 263 -4.10 -3.52 -1.13
C ASP A 263 -3.04 -3.82 -0.07
N ARG A 264 -1.96 -4.49 -0.47
CA ARG A 264 -0.87 -4.94 0.41
C ARG A 264 -0.14 -3.78 1.13
N ASP A 265 -0.60 -2.54 0.96
CA ASP A 265 -0.19 -1.40 1.76
C ASP A 265 -0.56 -1.54 3.24
N HIS A 266 -1.50 -2.42 3.62
CA HIS A 266 -1.66 -2.82 5.02
C HIS A 266 -0.34 -3.36 5.64
N GLU A 267 0.53 -3.97 4.84
CA GLU A 267 1.84 -4.44 5.30
C GLU A 267 2.82 -3.27 5.51
N LYS A 268 2.75 -2.23 4.67
CA LYS A 268 3.54 -1.00 4.83
C LYS A 268 3.02 -0.13 5.97
N ASP A 269 1.71 -0.04 6.14
CA ASP A 269 1.07 0.66 7.25
C ASP A 269 1.38 -0.03 8.58
N SER A 270 1.44 -1.37 8.59
CA SER A 270 1.94 -2.15 9.73
C SER A 270 3.41 -1.85 10.04
N ALA A 271 4.27 -1.74 9.02
CA ALA A 271 5.67 -1.36 9.21
C ALA A 271 5.80 0.08 9.75
N TRP A 272 5.01 1.02 9.23
CA TRP A 272 4.97 2.41 9.71
C TRP A 272 4.42 2.54 11.12
N GLN A 273 3.36 1.80 11.46
CA GLN A 273 2.83 1.75 12.83
C GLN A 273 3.86 1.20 13.80
N LYS A 274 4.59 0.14 13.42
CA LYS A 274 5.70 -0.39 14.23
C LYS A 274 6.82 0.63 14.39
N ALA A 275 7.21 1.33 13.33
CA ALA A 275 8.23 2.37 13.37
C ALA A 275 7.80 3.56 14.25
N SER A 276 6.57 4.04 14.09
CA SER A 276 6.01 5.13 14.90
C SER A 276 5.90 4.74 16.38
N ALA A 277 5.43 3.53 16.69
CA ALA A 277 5.40 3.03 18.06
C ALA A 277 6.80 2.94 18.68
N ALA A 278 7.81 2.52 17.90
CA ALA A 278 9.20 2.49 18.34
C ALA A 278 9.75 3.90 18.63
N ILE A 279 9.47 4.88 17.77
CA ILE A 279 9.85 6.28 17.97
C ILE A 279 9.19 6.84 19.23
N SER A 280 7.87 6.69 19.37
CA SER A 280 7.12 7.17 20.54
C SER A 280 7.67 6.59 21.85
N LYS A 281 8.01 5.28 21.86
CA LYS A 281 8.62 4.62 23.00
C LYS A 281 10.03 5.15 23.31
N ALA A 282 10.83 5.44 22.29
CA ALA A 282 12.16 6.02 22.45
C ALA A 282 12.11 7.45 22.99
N THR A 283 11.18 8.27 22.50
CA THR A 283 10.97 9.64 23.01
C THR A 283 10.42 9.65 24.43
N ALA A 284 9.48 8.77 24.78
CA ALA A 284 8.99 8.66 26.16
C ALA A 284 10.11 8.25 27.13
N GLY A 285 10.96 7.31 26.73
CA GLY A 285 12.14 6.92 27.50
C GLY A 285 13.18 8.04 27.65
N SER A 286 13.36 8.88 26.64
CA SER A 286 14.26 10.04 26.69
C SER A 286 13.77 11.12 27.65
N VAL A 287 12.48 11.45 27.61
CA VAL A 287 11.87 12.45 28.51
C VAL A 287 11.96 11.99 29.97
N ASP A 288 11.71 10.71 30.25
CA ASP A 288 11.86 10.14 31.59
C ASP A 288 13.32 10.10 32.06
N ALA A 289 14.27 9.86 31.15
CA ALA A 289 15.69 9.90 31.44
C ALA A 289 16.16 11.33 31.76
N GLU A 290 15.71 12.31 30.99
CA GLU A 290 16.02 13.73 31.17
C GLU A 290 15.39 14.29 32.46
N ARG A 291 14.13 13.92 32.75
CA ARG A 291 13.47 14.25 34.01
C ARG A 291 14.21 13.67 35.22
N ARG A 292 14.67 12.41 35.13
CA ARG A 292 15.50 11.78 36.18
C ARG A 292 16.87 12.45 36.32
N ALA A 293 17.51 12.82 35.21
CA ALA A 293 18.78 13.53 35.23
C ALA A 293 18.64 14.92 35.89
N SER A 294 17.54 15.64 35.61
CA SER A 294 17.23 16.93 36.23
C SER A 294 16.97 16.81 37.73
N ILE A 295 16.19 15.80 38.17
CA ILE A 295 15.97 15.53 39.60
C ILE A 295 17.30 15.20 40.32
N ASN A 296 18.14 14.34 39.73
CA ASN A 296 19.44 14.00 40.30
C ASN A 296 20.40 15.19 40.32
N ALA A 297 20.40 16.03 39.29
CA ALA A 297 21.20 17.25 39.26
C ALA A 297 20.76 18.22 40.36
N LYS A 298 19.45 18.39 40.56
CA LYS A 298 18.89 19.23 41.63
C LYS A 298 19.28 18.71 43.02
N HIS A 299 19.18 17.39 43.22
CA HIS A 299 19.58 16.75 44.47
C HIS A 299 21.09 16.87 44.75
N ASN A 300 21.94 16.73 43.72
CA ASN A 300 23.38 16.92 43.85
C ASN A 300 23.76 18.39 44.13
N ILE A 301 23.06 19.35 43.53
CA ILE A 301 23.27 20.78 43.81
C ILE A 301 22.88 21.10 45.27
N GLU A 302 21.77 20.53 45.76
CA GLU A 302 21.37 20.67 47.17
C GLU A 302 22.41 20.07 48.13
N LEU A 303 22.97 18.89 47.80
CA LEU A 303 24.05 18.26 48.57
C LEU A 303 25.36 19.08 48.55
N VAL A 304 25.73 19.68 47.42
CA VAL A 304 26.91 20.55 47.31
C VAL A 304 26.72 21.87 48.06
N SER A 305 25.49 22.40 48.12
CA SER A 305 25.18 23.59 48.90
C SER A 305 25.08 23.36 50.42
N ALA A 306 25.12 22.10 50.88
CA ALA A 306 24.99 21.72 52.28
C ALA A 306 26.32 21.27 52.94
N GLY A 307 27.44 21.25 52.22
CA GLY A 307 28.72 20.79 52.75
C GLY A 307 29.91 21.58 52.23
N ASP A 308 30.47 22.44 53.09
CA ASP A 308 31.82 22.96 52.91
C ASP A 308 32.82 21.79 52.93
N GLY A 309 33.43 21.54 51.77
CA GLY A 309 34.64 20.75 51.62
C GLY A 309 34.45 19.32 51.12
N GLN A 310 34.60 19.08 49.81
CA GLN A 310 34.98 17.75 49.30
C GLN A 310 36.01 17.78 48.14
N PRO A 311 36.80 16.69 47.98
CA PRO A 311 38.14 16.67 47.38
C PRO A 311 38.16 16.17 45.91
N PRO A 312 39.33 16.04 45.24
CA PRO A 312 39.48 15.97 43.77
C PRO A 312 39.03 14.66 43.07
N GLN A 313 38.13 13.87 43.65
CA GLN A 313 37.72 12.56 43.11
C GLN A 313 36.66 12.64 41.99
N GLU A 314 35.91 13.74 41.87
CA GLU A 314 34.79 13.85 40.91
C GLU A 314 35.19 14.08 39.45
N ARG A 315 36.39 14.62 39.18
CA ARG A 315 36.91 14.77 37.81
C ARG A 315 37.08 13.43 37.08
N SER A 316 37.27 12.33 37.83
CA SER A 316 37.39 10.98 37.26
C SER A 316 36.07 10.41 36.71
N LYS A 317 34.91 10.83 37.25
CA LYS A 317 33.58 10.34 36.82
C LYS A 317 33.17 10.88 35.47
N VAL A 318 33.45 12.16 35.19
CA VAL A 318 33.12 12.80 33.90
C VAL A 318 33.94 12.19 32.76
N SER A 319 35.22 11.89 33.00
CA SER A 319 36.07 11.18 32.03
C SER A 319 35.52 9.77 31.72
N ARG A 320 35.06 9.05 32.75
CA ARG A 320 34.54 7.68 32.62
C ARG A 320 33.22 7.63 31.84
N LEU A 321 32.31 8.58 32.09
CA LEU A 321 31.05 8.71 31.34
C LEU A 321 31.29 9.06 29.85
N SER A 322 32.25 9.94 29.56
CA SER A 322 32.60 10.27 28.16
C SER A 322 33.15 9.06 27.39
N SER A 323 33.90 8.17 28.07
CA SER A 323 34.45 6.95 27.47
C SER A 323 33.38 5.88 27.22
N GLN A 324 32.38 5.77 28.10
CA GLN A 324 31.26 4.84 27.93
C GLN A 324 30.36 5.25 26.75
N LEU A 325 30.12 6.54 26.57
CA LEU A 325 29.31 7.06 25.46
C LEU A 325 29.96 6.77 24.08
N ARG A 326 31.30 6.88 23.98
CA ARG A 326 32.04 6.52 22.76
C ARG A 326 32.01 5.02 22.47
N ALA A 327 32.08 4.18 23.50
CA ALA A 327 32.01 2.74 23.33
C ALA A 327 30.62 2.29 22.82
N SER A 328 29.55 2.88 23.33
CA SER A 328 28.18 2.59 22.86
C SER A 328 27.91 3.05 21.43
N ALA A 329 28.52 4.15 20.98
CA ALA A 329 28.39 4.65 19.60
C ALA A 329 29.10 3.76 18.56
N HIS A 330 30.14 3.02 18.96
CA HIS A 330 30.83 2.08 18.08
C HIS A 330 30.07 0.77 17.85
N ALA A 331 29.18 0.38 18.76
CA ALA A 331 28.46 -0.89 18.70
C ALA A 331 27.16 -0.85 17.87
N ASN A 332 26.66 0.35 17.49
CA ASN A 332 25.41 0.48 16.76
C ASN A 332 25.50 1.58 15.66
N PRO A 333 25.46 1.20 14.37
CA PRO A 333 25.68 2.14 13.26
C PRO A 333 24.60 3.22 13.14
N MET A 334 23.36 3.00 13.63
CA MET A 334 22.31 4.02 13.63
C MET A 334 22.51 5.11 14.70
N LEU A 335 23.24 4.81 15.78
CA LEU A 335 23.55 5.81 16.83
C LEU A 335 24.82 6.61 16.50
N LYS A 336 25.55 6.23 15.45
CA LYS A 336 26.81 6.87 15.06
C LYS A 336 26.59 8.32 14.63
N ASP A 337 25.52 8.60 13.89
CA ASP A 337 25.24 9.95 13.38
C ASP A 337 24.68 10.88 14.46
N VAL A 338 23.88 10.33 15.39
CA VAL A 338 23.37 11.05 16.57
C VAL A 338 24.50 11.37 17.54
N ALA A 339 25.39 10.41 17.83
CA ALA A 339 26.56 10.62 18.68
C ALA A 339 27.56 11.61 18.05
N LYS A 340 27.70 11.60 16.71
CA LYS A 340 28.52 12.57 15.97
C LYS A 340 27.95 13.99 16.08
N GLY A 341 26.63 14.15 16.06
CA GLY A 341 25.97 15.43 16.32
C GLY A 341 26.16 15.94 17.75
N ILE A 342 25.99 15.07 18.75
CA ILE A 342 26.13 15.43 20.17
C ILE A 342 27.59 15.75 20.53
N LEU A 343 28.55 14.95 20.08
CA LEU A 343 29.97 15.21 20.31
C LEU A 343 30.45 16.46 19.55
N GLY A 344 29.97 16.65 18.32
CA GLY A 344 30.20 17.88 17.55
C GLY A 344 29.67 19.12 18.25
N HIS A 345 28.50 19.06 18.89
CA HIS A 345 27.99 20.16 19.71
C HIS A 345 28.75 20.35 21.02
N THR A 346 29.24 19.28 21.65
CA THR A 346 30.01 19.38 22.90
C THR A 346 31.39 20.01 22.65
N ASP A 347 32.03 19.68 21.51
CA ASP A 347 33.31 20.27 21.10
C ASP A 347 33.12 21.68 20.53
N ALA A 348 32.02 21.96 19.81
CA ALA A 348 31.65 23.31 19.41
C ALA A 348 31.34 24.23 20.60
N LEU A 349 30.69 23.72 21.66
CA LEU A 349 30.45 24.47 22.90
C LEU A 349 31.74 24.72 23.69
N LYS A 350 32.69 23.77 23.69
CA LYS A 350 34.05 24.01 24.23
C LYS A 350 34.82 25.06 23.43
N HIS A 351 34.63 25.13 22.11
CA HIS A 351 35.26 26.13 21.26
C HIS A 351 34.58 27.50 21.34
N LEU A 352 33.25 27.56 21.50
CA LEU A 352 32.47 28.79 21.66
C LEU A 352 32.64 29.42 23.06
N HIS A 353 32.83 28.60 24.10
CA HIS A 353 33.17 29.08 25.44
C HIS A 353 34.56 29.76 25.49
N ASN A 354 35.44 29.47 24.52
CA ASN A 354 36.78 30.04 24.42
C ASN A 354 36.91 31.18 23.40
N ARG A 355 35.82 31.62 22.76
CA ARG A 355 35.88 32.68 21.73
C ARG A 355 34.63 33.55 21.76
N GLU A 356 34.77 34.74 22.34
CA GLU A 356 33.84 35.85 22.08
C GLU A 356 33.99 36.30 20.63
N SER A 357 33.00 36.00 19.77
CA SER A 357 32.42 36.89 18.73
C SER A 357 31.60 36.15 17.64
N SER A 358 30.30 36.48 17.58
CA SER A 358 29.30 36.41 16.49
C SER A 358 29.00 35.09 15.73
N PRO A 359 27.76 34.52 15.81
CA PRO A 359 27.39 33.22 15.21
C PRO A 359 26.82 33.24 13.77
N SER A 360 26.60 34.40 13.16
CA SER A 360 25.73 34.50 11.98
C SER A 360 26.37 34.06 10.65
N ALA A 361 27.70 34.11 10.52
CA ALA A 361 28.38 33.82 9.24
C ALA A 361 28.65 32.32 9.02
N ALA A 362 28.86 31.55 10.08
CA ALA A 362 29.19 30.12 10.00
C ALA A 362 28.00 29.25 9.55
N LEU A 363 26.77 29.67 9.86
CA LEU A 363 25.56 28.91 9.55
C LEU A 363 25.21 28.95 8.04
N LYS A 364 25.54 30.04 7.34
CA LYS A 364 25.21 30.19 5.90
C LYS A 364 26.13 29.37 4.99
N SER A 365 27.39 29.20 5.39
CA SER A 365 28.37 28.39 4.63
C SER A 365 28.00 26.91 4.65
N SER A 366 27.54 26.39 5.80
CA SER A 366 27.31 24.96 5.99
C SER A 366 26.02 24.45 5.31
N VAL A 367 25.08 25.35 4.97
CA VAL A 367 23.81 24.99 4.30
C VAL A 367 23.96 24.98 2.77
N SER A 368 24.86 25.81 2.22
CA SER A 368 25.15 25.84 0.77
C SER A 368 25.84 24.56 0.31
N GLU A 369 26.77 24.04 1.14
CA GLU A 369 27.55 22.83 0.85
C GLU A 369 26.71 21.53 0.94
N ALA A 370 25.60 21.57 1.68
CA ALA A 370 24.66 20.45 1.80
C ALA A 370 23.66 20.34 0.63
N LEU A 371 23.50 21.40 -0.18
CA LEU A 371 22.54 21.43 -1.29
C LEU A 371 23.15 21.06 -2.66
N GLU A 372 24.47 21.06 -2.80
CA GLU A 372 25.17 20.69 -4.05
C GLU A 372 25.42 19.18 -4.19
N GLY A 373 25.11 18.37 -3.16
CA GLY A 373 25.39 16.93 -3.13
C GLY A 373 24.28 16.00 -3.64
N LEU A 374 23.16 16.52 -4.16
CA LEU A 374 22.03 15.73 -4.65
C LEU A 374 21.96 15.76 -6.18
N ASP A 375 22.90 15.06 -6.82
CA ASP A 375 22.87 14.76 -8.25
C ASP A 375 22.30 13.36 -8.50
N LEU A 376 21.40 13.26 -9.48
CA LEU A 376 20.65 12.07 -9.86
C LEU A 376 21.43 11.28 -10.91
N GLY A 377 21.75 10.02 -10.62
CA GLY A 377 22.48 9.12 -11.52
C GLY A 377 21.63 7.97 -12.05
N GLU A 378 21.49 7.95 -13.37
CA GLU A 378 20.74 7.05 -14.25
C GLU A 378 21.43 5.69 -14.51
N SER A 379 20.60 4.70 -14.87
CA SER A 379 20.88 3.52 -15.71
C SER A 379 21.62 2.30 -15.12
N ALA A 380 21.06 1.10 -15.34
CA ALA A 380 21.53 0.22 -16.41
C ALA A 380 20.66 -1.04 -16.56
N PHE A 381 20.35 -1.33 -17.82
CA PHE A 381 19.82 -2.58 -18.36
C PHE A 381 20.72 -3.78 -18.05
N GLY A 382 20.12 -4.97 -17.97
CA GLY A 382 20.81 -6.25 -18.01
C GLY A 382 19.85 -7.37 -18.41
N GLU A 383 19.96 -7.81 -19.67
CA GLU A 383 19.42 -9.06 -20.18
C GLU A 383 19.94 -10.25 -19.37
N ASP A 384 19.13 -11.32 -19.21
CA ASP A 384 19.58 -12.62 -19.69
C ASP A 384 18.45 -13.67 -19.77
N VAL A 385 18.62 -14.49 -20.79
CA VAL A 385 17.74 -15.54 -21.31
C VAL A 385 18.17 -16.90 -20.76
N ASN A 386 17.20 -17.78 -20.46
CA ASN A 386 17.19 -19.25 -20.65
C ASN A 386 16.55 -20.01 -19.49
N GLY A 387 15.59 -20.89 -19.81
CA GLY A 387 15.10 -21.88 -18.87
C GLY A 387 13.78 -22.54 -19.26
N SER A 388 13.80 -23.40 -20.29
CA SER A 388 12.77 -24.42 -20.53
C SER A 388 12.79 -25.45 -19.38
N PRO A 389 11.64 -25.97 -18.92
CA PRO A 389 11.42 -27.39 -19.18
C PRO A 389 9.96 -27.84 -19.38
N GLU A 390 9.86 -28.85 -20.25
CA GLU A 390 9.05 -30.08 -20.18
C GLU A 390 7.58 -30.05 -19.74
N ALA A 391 6.73 -30.46 -20.69
CA ALA A 391 5.33 -30.82 -20.50
C ALA A 391 5.15 -32.18 -19.82
N PRO A 392 4.11 -32.37 -18.98
CA PRO A 392 3.60 -33.69 -18.68
C PRO A 392 2.35 -34.04 -19.50
N LYS A 393 2.36 -35.30 -19.95
CA LYS A 393 1.28 -36.02 -20.61
C LYS A 393 0.17 -36.40 -19.62
N ASN A 394 -1.04 -36.47 -20.16
CA ASN A 394 -2.21 -37.28 -19.73
C ASN A 394 -2.95 -36.91 -18.44
N GLY A 395 -4.28 -36.79 -18.55
CA GLY A 395 -5.19 -36.77 -17.42
C GLY A 395 -6.61 -36.32 -17.75
N ILE A 396 -7.33 -37.08 -18.60
CA ILE A 396 -8.79 -36.94 -18.75
C ILE A 396 -9.43 -37.23 -17.38
N THR A 397 -9.94 -36.19 -16.72
CA THR A 397 -10.80 -36.33 -15.54
C THR A 397 -12.09 -35.57 -15.78
N ARG A 398 -13.20 -36.31 -15.80
CA ARG A 398 -14.57 -35.81 -15.84
C ARG A 398 -14.82 -34.88 -14.66
N LEU A 399 -15.27 -33.65 -14.93
CA LEU A 399 -15.87 -32.77 -13.94
C LEU A 399 -17.15 -32.19 -14.54
N PHE A 400 -18.28 -32.81 -14.19
CA PHE A 400 -19.45 -32.21 -13.53
C PHE A 400 -20.69 -33.11 -13.72
N PRO A 401 -21.53 -33.25 -12.68
CA PRO A 401 -22.63 -34.21 -12.64
C PRO A 401 -23.84 -33.70 -13.42
N ALA A 402 -24.59 -34.66 -13.95
CA ALA A 402 -25.91 -34.44 -14.51
C ALA A 402 -26.82 -33.83 -13.44
N GLY A 403 -27.35 -32.64 -13.70
CA GLY A 403 -28.48 -32.11 -12.96
C GLY A 403 -29.70 -32.97 -13.27
N SER A 404 -30.23 -33.63 -12.26
CA SER A 404 -31.56 -34.23 -12.25
C SER A 404 -32.60 -33.13 -12.43
N GLY A 405 -33.18 -33.06 -13.63
CA GLY A 405 -34.42 -32.31 -13.85
C GLY A 405 -35.57 -33.10 -13.26
N GLU A 406 -36.12 -32.60 -12.15
CA GLU A 406 -37.47 -32.93 -11.74
C GLU A 406 -38.46 -32.26 -12.71
N SER A 407 -39.45 -33.07 -13.10
CA SER A 407 -40.59 -32.73 -13.92
C SER A 407 -41.63 -31.94 -13.12
N GLU A 408 -42.10 -30.85 -13.69
CA GLU A 408 -43.51 -30.39 -13.61
C GLU A 408 -44.01 -30.05 -15.01
#